data_AF-A0A9W6VXG0-F1
#
_entry.id   AF-A0A9W6VXG0-F1
#
_cell.length_a   1.000
_cell.length_b   1.000
_cell.length_c   1.000
_cell.angle_alpha   90.00
_cell.angle_beta   90.00
_cell.angle_gamma   90.00
#
_symmetry.space_group_name_H-M   'P 1'
#
loop_
_entity.id
_entity.type
_entity.pdbx_description
1 polymer ?
#
loop_
_entity_poly.entity_id
_entity_poly.type
_entity_poly.pdbx_seq_one_letter_code
_entity_poly.pdbx_strand_id
1 'polypeptide(L)'
;MHRPLTALLAAAVLTLAGCGSPARHYEIPPQPVPSGETPLSGRTSAIGEVTYTVIGLRTELGEVIGSHGSWIPHGQYVRVRLLMVNNGRERHDFEPGRQLLVTTDGRTYAPSTDAMQISRAVTGTQTIASHELCAFDLWFDVPKKAAVRALRVYGDPSSSRLGDQLKNAPVAGARNPVDILLK
;
A
#
# COMPACT_ATOMS: atom_id res chain seq x y z
N MET A 1 -78.31 23.09 -14.09
CA MET A 1 -77.76 22.00 -13.26
C MET A 1 -76.76 21.19 -14.09
N HIS A 2 -75.88 20.41 -13.44
CA HIS A 2 -74.78 19.59 -13.99
C HIS A 2 -73.42 20.31 -14.18
N ARG A 3 -72.56 20.18 -13.14
CA ARG A 3 -71.11 19.91 -13.27
C ARG A 3 -70.95 18.40 -13.62
N PRO A 4 -69.92 17.92 -14.34
CA PRO A 4 -68.51 17.88 -13.86
C PRO A 4 -67.51 18.19 -15.01
N LEU A 5 -66.20 17.88 -15.02
CA LEU A 5 -65.26 17.23 -14.07
C LEU A 5 -63.86 17.90 -14.20
N THR A 6 -62.97 17.68 -13.23
CA THR A 6 -61.53 18.03 -13.29
C THR A 6 -60.70 16.89 -13.90
N ALA A 7 -59.63 17.21 -14.64
CA ALA A 7 -58.59 16.23 -14.99
C ALA A 7 -57.19 16.88 -14.98
N LEU A 8 -56.46 16.73 -13.87
CA LEU A 8 -55.02 17.00 -13.83
C LEU A 8 -54.29 15.90 -14.61
N LEU A 9 -53.46 16.27 -15.58
CA LEU A 9 -52.36 15.39 -16.01
C LEU A 9 -51.22 15.51 -14.99
N ALA A 10 -51.09 14.51 -14.12
CA ALA A 10 -49.91 14.36 -13.28
C ALA A 10 -48.79 13.65 -14.06
N ALA A 11 -47.62 14.28 -14.16
CA ALA A 11 -46.47 13.70 -14.84
C ALA A 11 -45.82 12.60 -13.99
N ALA A 12 -45.82 11.36 -14.49
CA ALA A 12 -45.15 10.23 -13.85
C ALA A 12 -43.65 10.22 -14.23
N VAL A 13 -42.83 10.96 -13.48
CA VAL A 13 -41.37 10.85 -13.55
C VAL A 13 -40.95 9.57 -12.82
N LEU A 14 -40.73 8.48 -13.56
CA LEU A 14 -40.11 7.27 -13.01
C LEU A 14 -38.63 7.56 -12.70
N THR A 15 -38.34 7.89 -11.45
CA THR A 15 -36.97 7.84 -10.93
C THR A 15 -36.55 6.39 -10.78
N LEU A 16 -35.65 5.94 -11.64
CA LEU A 16 -34.93 4.66 -11.51
C LEU A 16 -33.99 4.71 -10.30
N ALA A 17 -34.56 4.57 -9.10
CA ALA A 17 -33.81 4.38 -7.87
C ALA A 17 -33.16 2.97 -7.89
N GLY A 18 -31.98 2.87 -8.49
CA GLY A 18 -31.19 1.65 -8.47
C GLY A 18 -30.83 1.28 -7.03
N CYS A 19 -31.40 0.20 -6.51
CA CYS A 19 -31.15 -0.30 -5.15
C CYS A 19 -29.75 -0.92 -5.00
N GLY A 20 -28.71 -0.08 -5.05
CA GLY A 20 -27.40 -0.44 -4.54
C GLY A 20 -27.46 -0.54 -3.02
N SER A 21 -27.12 -1.71 -2.46
CA SER A 21 -26.89 -1.80 -1.02
C SER A 21 -25.71 -0.90 -0.63
N PRO A 22 -25.78 -0.18 0.50
CA PRO A 22 -24.67 0.66 0.95
C PRO A 22 -23.41 -0.19 1.18
N ALA A 23 -22.24 0.38 0.88
CA ALA A 23 -20.96 -0.26 1.15
C ALA A 23 -20.88 -0.64 2.63
N ARG A 24 -20.61 -1.93 2.89
CA ARG A 24 -20.40 -2.44 4.24
C ARG A 24 -18.90 -2.56 4.47
N HIS A 25 -18.44 -2.02 5.58
CA HIS A 25 -17.04 -2.10 6.01
C HIS A 25 -16.92 -3.09 7.17
N TYR A 26 -15.78 -3.77 7.26
CA TYR A 26 -15.42 -4.50 8.46
C TYR A 26 -15.00 -3.50 9.53
N GLU A 27 -15.63 -3.55 10.70
CA GLU A 27 -15.18 -2.81 11.87
C GLU A 27 -13.99 -3.55 12.50
N ILE A 28 -12.78 -3.03 12.26
CA ILE A 28 -11.56 -3.50 12.91
C ILE A 28 -11.29 -2.58 14.11
N PRO A 29 -11.24 -3.10 15.34
CA PRO A 29 -10.92 -2.28 16.51
C PRO A 29 -9.57 -1.58 16.34
N PRO A 30 -9.43 -0.28 16.70
CA PRO A 30 -8.16 0.43 16.60
C PRO A 30 -7.04 -0.32 17.31
N GLN A 31 -6.00 -0.69 16.55
CA GLN A 31 -4.83 -1.38 17.10
C GLN A 31 -3.83 -0.34 17.63
N PRO A 32 -3.23 -0.56 18.81
CA PRO A 32 -2.18 0.31 19.32
C PRO A 32 -0.96 0.26 18.39
N VAL A 33 -0.39 1.43 18.09
CA VAL A 33 0.85 1.53 17.32
C VAL A 33 1.99 0.89 18.14
N PRO A 34 2.83 0.02 17.55
CA PRO A 34 3.96 -0.57 18.27
C PRO A 34 4.91 0.47 18.88
N SER A 35 5.50 0.15 20.04
CA SER A 35 6.40 1.07 20.74
C SER A 35 7.55 1.53 19.84
N GLY A 36 7.78 2.85 19.80
CA GLY A 36 8.79 3.48 18.95
C GLY A 36 8.52 3.38 17.45
N GLU A 37 7.26 3.22 17.03
CA GLU A 37 6.82 3.38 15.65
C GLU A 37 6.08 4.70 15.46
N THR A 38 6.46 5.43 14.41
CA THR A 38 5.75 6.62 13.96
C THR A 38 4.62 6.15 13.03
N PRO A 39 3.33 6.32 13.39
CA PRO A 39 2.25 6.05 12.47
C PRO A 39 2.28 7.09 11.36
N LEU A 40 2.13 6.64 10.12
CA LEU A 40 2.07 7.54 8.95
C LEU A 40 0.62 7.63 8.47
N SER A 41 0.21 8.83 8.07
CA SER A 41 -1.16 9.14 7.63
C SER A 41 -1.51 8.61 6.24
N GLY A 42 -0.99 7.43 5.89
CA GLY A 42 -1.41 6.65 4.74
C GLY A 42 -1.12 7.30 3.40
N ARG A 43 0.09 7.85 3.20
CA ARG A 43 0.50 8.24 1.84
C ARG A 43 0.47 7.00 0.95
N THR A 44 -0.25 7.14 -0.15
CA THR A 44 -0.74 6.03 -0.94
C THR A 44 -0.38 6.23 -2.41
N SER A 45 -0.11 5.15 -3.12
CA SER A 45 0.11 5.15 -4.57
C SER A 45 -0.44 3.86 -5.17
N ALA A 46 -0.98 3.92 -6.38
CA ALA A 46 -1.50 2.77 -7.09
C ALA A 46 -0.55 2.38 -8.25
N ILE A 47 -0.37 1.08 -8.48
CA ILE A 47 0.31 0.52 -9.65
C ILE A 47 -0.56 -0.64 -10.14
N GLY A 48 -1.11 -0.53 -11.34
CA GLY A 48 -2.11 -1.46 -11.85
C GLY A 48 -3.36 -1.47 -10.97
N GLU A 49 -3.86 -2.66 -10.62
CA GLU A 49 -5.00 -2.83 -9.72
C GLU A 49 -4.64 -2.72 -8.21
N VAL A 50 -3.34 -2.65 -7.88
CA VAL A 50 -2.86 -2.71 -6.49
C VAL A 50 -2.56 -1.32 -5.94
N THR A 51 -3.09 -1.06 -4.74
CA THR A 51 -2.85 0.15 -3.96
C THR A 51 -1.85 -0.15 -2.86
N TYR A 52 -0.84 0.71 -2.73
CA TYR A 52 0.28 0.60 -1.81
C TYR A 52 0.25 1.81 -0.86
N THR A 53 0.26 1.55 0.44
CA THR A 53 0.14 2.59 1.47
C THR A 53 1.17 2.36 2.57
N VAL A 54 2.06 3.33 2.82
CA VAL A 54 2.94 3.23 3.99
C VAL A 54 2.18 3.70 5.22
N ILE A 55 2.04 2.81 6.22
CA ILE A 55 1.25 3.05 7.43
C ILE A 55 2.12 3.23 8.69
N GLY A 56 3.40 2.85 8.66
CA GLY A 56 4.29 2.96 9.82
C GLY A 56 5.77 3.03 9.47
N LEU A 57 6.54 3.75 10.28
CA LEU A 57 7.98 3.92 10.14
C LEU A 57 8.69 3.80 11.49
N ARG A 58 9.80 3.06 11.52
CA ARG A 58 10.81 3.07 12.60
C ARG A 58 12.17 3.35 12.01
N THR A 59 12.92 4.27 12.61
CA THR A 59 14.32 4.58 12.27
C THR A 59 15.19 4.38 13.51
N GLU A 60 16.52 4.49 13.34
CA GLU A 60 17.49 4.46 14.45
C GLU A 60 17.46 3.16 15.28
N LEU A 61 16.96 2.07 14.70
CA LEU A 61 16.93 0.76 15.35
C LEU A 61 18.34 0.17 15.37
N GLY A 62 18.91 0.02 16.57
CA GLY A 62 20.27 -0.50 16.77
C GLY A 62 20.39 -2.03 16.71
N GLU A 63 19.27 -2.75 16.65
CA GLU A 63 19.24 -4.21 16.63
C GLU A 63 17.92 -4.70 16.00
N VAL A 64 17.98 -5.82 15.29
CA VAL A 64 16.80 -6.63 14.94
C VAL A 64 16.78 -7.83 15.87
N ILE A 65 15.66 -8.05 16.57
CA ILE A 65 15.48 -9.13 17.53
C ILE A 65 14.32 -9.99 17.05
N GLY A 66 14.51 -11.31 17.01
CA GLY A 66 13.45 -12.25 16.64
C GLY A 66 13.73 -13.67 17.15
N SER A 67 12.83 -14.58 16.79
CA SER A 67 12.88 -15.98 17.25
C SER A 67 14.13 -16.78 16.83
N HIS A 68 14.89 -16.28 15.85
CA HIS A 68 16.09 -16.94 15.32
C HIS A 68 17.39 -16.30 15.83
N GLY A 69 17.30 -15.34 16.76
CA GLY A 69 18.43 -14.62 17.32
C GLY A 69 18.24 -13.11 17.23
N SER A 70 19.35 -12.38 17.41
CA SER A 70 19.39 -10.94 17.16
C SER A 70 20.64 -10.57 16.37
N TRP A 71 20.60 -9.42 15.71
CA TRP A 71 21.71 -8.92 14.90
C TRP A 71 21.77 -7.39 14.89
N ILE A 72 22.97 -6.84 14.79
CA ILE A 72 23.26 -5.40 14.81
C ILE A 72 23.49 -4.93 13.35
N PRO A 73 22.89 -3.82 12.91
CA PRO A 73 23.09 -3.28 11.57
C PRO A 73 24.49 -2.70 11.38
N HIS A 74 24.95 -2.59 10.14
CA HIS A 74 26.20 -1.89 9.79
C HIS A 74 26.11 -0.39 10.09
N GLY A 75 24.90 0.20 10.04
CA GLY A 75 24.67 1.59 10.47
C GLY A 75 23.48 1.74 11.42
N GLN A 76 22.28 1.54 10.89
CA GLN A 76 21.01 1.50 11.62
C GLN A 76 20.02 0.67 10.81
N TYR A 77 19.08 0.01 11.48
CA TYR A 77 17.91 -0.53 10.82
C TYR A 77 16.81 0.53 10.69
N VAL A 78 16.15 0.52 9.53
CA VAL A 78 14.88 1.20 9.29
C VAL A 78 13.83 0.15 8.98
N ARG A 79 12.69 0.20 9.67
CA ARG A 79 11.52 -0.63 9.37
C ARG A 79 10.42 0.22 8.76
N VAL A 80 9.91 -0.19 7.61
CA VAL A 80 8.76 0.43 6.93
C VAL A 80 7.62 -0.58 6.87
N ARG A 81 6.46 -0.23 7.41
CA ARG A 81 5.25 -1.06 7.29
C ARG A 81 4.42 -0.61 6.09
N LEU A 82 4.30 -1.51 5.13
CA LEU A 82 3.58 -1.34 3.87
C LEU A 82 2.27 -2.12 3.91
N LEU A 83 1.14 -1.41 3.83
CA LEU A 83 -0.17 -1.98 3.55
C LEU A 83 -0.37 -2.07 2.04
N MET A 84 -0.94 -3.18 1.59
CA MET A 84 -1.29 -3.42 0.19
C MET A 84 -2.74 -3.87 0.08
N VAL A 85 -3.44 -3.33 -0.92
CA VAL A 85 -4.84 -3.70 -1.23
C VAL A 85 -4.96 -3.95 -2.73
N ASN A 86 -5.33 -5.16 -3.11
CA ASN A 86 -5.66 -5.48 -4.49
C ASN A 86 -7.12 -5.09 -4.78
N ASN A 87 -7.34 -4.05 -5.59
CA ASN A 87 -8.68 -3.60 -5.99
C ASN A 87 -9.15 -4.29 -7.29
N GLY A 88 -8.40 -5.29 -7.72
CA GLY A 88 -8.55 -6.06 -8.93
C GLY A 88 -9.28 -7.38 -8.78
N ARG A 89 -9.61 -7.96 -9.93
CA ARG A 89 -10.14 -9.33 -10.02
C ARG A 89 -9.05 -10.36 -10.30
N GLU A 90 -7.87 -9.89 -10.71
CA GLU A 90 -6.69 -10.72 -10.97
C GLU A 90 -5.87 -10.88 -9.69
N ARG A 91 -4.95 -11.84 -9.70
CA ARG A 91 -3.90 -11.96 -8.66
C ARG A 91 -2.67 -11.20 -9.12
N HIS A 92 -1.91 -10.65 -8.17
CA HIS A 92 -0.70 -9.87 -8.47
C HIS A 92 0.50 -10.34 -7.67
N ASP A 93 1.65 -10.43 -8.34
CA ASP A 93 2.89 -10.83 -7.69
C ASP A 93 3.63 -9.60 -7.11
N PHE A 94 3.98 -9.71 -5.83
CA PHE A 94 4.75 -8.73 -5.07
C PHE A 94 6.05 -9.35 -4.57
N GLU A 95 7.17 -8.69 -4.84
CA GLU A 95 8.48 -9.16 -4.38
C GLU A 95 9.04 -8.15 -3.36
N PRO A 96 9.03 -8.47 -2.05
CA PRO A 96 9.52 -7.58 -1.00
C PRO A 96 10.97 -7.12 -1.24
N GLY A 97 11.83 -8.01 -1.76
CA GLY A 97 13.26 -7.72 -2.03
C GLY A 97 13.53 -6.69 -3.13
N ARG A 98 12.55 -6.40 -4.01
CA ARG A 98 12.69 -5.40 -5.09
C ARG A 98 12.41 -3.97 -4.65
N GLN A 99 11.81 -3.78 -3.48
CA GLN A 99 11.44 -2.45 -2.99
C GLN A 99 12.68 -1.70 -2.51
N LEU A 100 12.70 -0.36 -2.59
CA LEU A 100 13.89 0.43 -2.23
C LEU A 100 13.56 1.53 -1.22
N LEU A 101 14.30 1.62 -0.14
CA LEU A 101 14.25 2.77 0.76
C LEU A 101 15.09 3.89 0.15
N VAL A 102 14.48 5.06 -0.09
CA VAL A 102 15.14 6.23 -0.67
C VAL A 102 15.45 7.25 0.41
N THR A 103 16.71 7.68 0.50
CA THR A 103 17.17 8.70 1.43
C THR A 103 17.07 10.12 0.86
N THR A 104 17.25 11.13 1.71
CA THR A 104 17.19 12.54 1.32
C THR A 104 18.32 12.97 0.39
N ASP A 105 19.47 12.29 0.43
CA ASP A 105 20.58 12.44 -0.52
C ASP A 105 20.35 11.70 -1.86
N GLY A 106 19.17 11.09 -2.05
CA GLY A 106 18.78 10.39 -3.27
C GLY A 106 19.33 8.95 -3.40
N ARG A 107 20.14 8.47 -2.46
CA ARG A 107 20.57 7.06 -2.44
C ARG A 107 19.39 6.11 -2.19
N THR A 108 19.57 4.87 -2.62
CA THR A 108 18.59 3.79 -2.48
C THR A 108 19.21 2.58 -1.81
N TYR A 109 18.46 1.96 -0.89
CA TYR A 109 18.88 0.77 -0.16
C TYR A 109 17.83 -0.34 -0.36
N ALA A 110 18.29 -1.54 -0.71
CA ALA A 110 17.44 -2.74 -0.76
C ALA A 110 17.17 -3.28 0.66
N PRO A 111 16.15 -4.11 0.85
CA PRO A 111 15.86 -4.69 2.16
C PRO A 111 16.99 -5.63 2.61
N SER A 112 17.29 -5.62 3.91
CA SER A 112 18.26 -6.54 4.52
C SER A 112 17.62 -7.92 4.64
N THR A 113 18.11 -8.88 3.84
CA THR A 113 17.67 -10.28 3.89
C THR A 113 17.81 -10.87 5.29
N ASP A 114 18.94 -10.64 5.95
CA ASP A 114 19.22 -11.13 7.30
C ASP A 114 18.20 -10.59 8.32
N ALA A 115 17.95 -9.28 8.32
CA ALA A 115 16.99 -8.68 9.22
C ALA A 115 15.56 -9.17 8.96
N MET A 116 15.17 -9.33 7.69
CA MET A 116 13.88 -9.88 7.32
C MET A 116 13.74 -11.35 7.78
N GLN A 117 14.78 -12.17 7.64
CA GLN A 117 14.77 -13.57 8.11
C GLN A 117 14.70 -13.67 9.65
N ILE A 118 15.50 -12.87 10.36
CA ILE A 118 15.51 -12.83 11.83
C ILE A 118 14.14 -12.39 12.37
N SER A 119 13.56 -11.33 11.80
CA SER A 119 12.24 -10.82 12.19
C SER A 119 11.06 -11.66 11.69
N ARG A 120 11.30 -12.74 10.92
CA ARG A 120 10.29 -13.49 10.15
C ARG A 120 9.40 -12.60 9.27
N ALA A 121 9.95 -11.52 8.72
CA ALA A 121 9.28 -10.79 7.66
C ALA A 121 9.18 -11.67 6.39
N VAL A 122 8.18 -11.36 5.58
CA VAL A 122 7.86 -12.13 4.37
C VAL A 122 8.94 -11.90 3.30
N THR A 123 9.48 -12.97 2.72
CA THR A 123 10.56 -12.94 1.72
C THR A 123 10.22 -13.79 0.50
N GLY A 124 10.86 -13.52 -0.63
CA GLY A 124 10.51 -14.12 -1.93
C GLY A 124 9.20 -13.58 -2.50
N THR A 125 8.85 -13.97 -3.73
CA THR A 125 7.63 -13.52 -4.41
C THR A 125 6.38 -13.99 -3.67
N GLN A 126 5.49 -13.05 -3.38
CA GLN A 126 4.18 -13.25 -2.78
C GLN A 126 3.10 -13.03 -3.83
N THR A 127 2.14 -13.93 -3.93
CA THR A 127 0.95 -13.71 -4.74
C THR A 127 -0.13 -13.08 -3.88
N ILE A 128 -0.57 -11.87 -4.24
CA ILE A 128 -1.67 -11.14 -3.62
C ILE A 128 -2.96 -11.48 -4.38
N ALA A 129 -3.92 -12.09 -3.70
CA ALA A 129 -5.17 -12.55 -4.29
C ALA A 129 -6.11 -11.38 -4.65
N SER A 130 -7.13 -11.69 -5.47
CA SER A 130 -8.22 -10.76 -5.78
C SER A 130 -8.87 -10.24 -4.50
N HIS A 131 -9.05 -8.92 -4.40
CA HIS A 131 -9.67 -8.25 -3.25
C HIS A 131 -8.96 -8.46 -1.90
N GLU A 132 -7.71 -8.94 -1.91
CA GLU A 132 -6.93 -9.14 -0.69
C GLU A 132 -6.36 -7.82 -0.13
N LEU A 133 -6.33 -7.75 1.21
CA LEU A 133 -5.61 -6.75 1.99
C LEU A 133 -4.55 -7.47 2.82
N CYS A 134 -3.30 -7.05 2.68
CA CYS A 134 -2.15 -7.62 3.39
C CYS A 134 -1.18 -6.52 3.84
N ALA A 135 -0.41 -6.78 4.89
CA ALA A 135 0.59 -5.83 5.40
C ALA A 135 1.94 -6.52 5.59
N PHE A 136 3.01 -5.84 5.15
CA PHE A 136 4.38 -6.34 5.18
C PHE A 136 5.30 -5.36 5.92
N ASP A 137 6.15 -5.88 6.81
CA ASP A 137 7.25 -5.12 7.41
C ASP A 137 8.51 -5.31 6.54
N LEU A 138 8.99 -4.24 5.92
CA LEU A 138 10.25 -4.21 5.17
C LEU A 138 11.36 -3.65 6.08
N TRP A 139 12.51 -4.31 6.11
CA TRP A 139 13.67 -3.93 6.93
C TRP A 139 14.85 -3.54 6.04
N PHE A 140 15.50 -2.43 6.34
CA PHE A 140 16.64 -1.91 5.58
C PHE A 140 17.81 -1.62 6.52
N ASP A 141 19.03 -2.02 6.16
CA ASP A 141 20.26 -1.57 6.82
C ASP A 141 20.81 -0.37 6.04
N VAL A 142 20.97 0.76 6.72
CA VAL A 142 21.40 2.03 6.11
C VAL A 142 22.43 2.73 7.01
N PRO A 143 23.24 3.67 6.50
CA PRO A 143 24.19 4.42 7.31
C PRO A 143 23.54 5.07 8.55
N LYS A 144 24.25 5.06 9.68
CA LYS A 144 23.74 5.48 11.01
C LYS A 144 23.14 6.90 11.09
N LYS A 145 23.43 7.77 10.12
CA LYS A 145 22.90 9.16 10.02
C LYS A 145 22.08 9.40 8.76
N ALA A 146 21.70 8.34 8.04
CA ALA A 146 20.87 8.44 6.84
C ALA A 146 19.46 8.92 7.20
N ALA A 147 19.02 10.03 6.60
CA ALA A 147 17.65 10.51 6.68
C ALA A 147 16.82 9.92 5.53
N VAL A 148 15.70 9.29 5.86
CA VAL A 148 14.80 8.64 4.88
C VAL A 148 13.76 9.61 4.32
N ARG A 149 13.48 9.49 3.02
CA ARG A 149 12.55 10.35 2.27
C ARG A 149 11.34 9.59 1.75
N ALA A 150 11.54 8.44 1.14
CA ALA A 150 10.48 7.68 0.46
C ALA A 150 10.71 6.16 0.54
N LEU A 151 9.62 5.39 0.42
CA LEU A 151 9.67 4.01 -0.05
C LEU A 151 9.38 4.00 -1.55
N ARG A 152 10.34 3.55 -2.35
CA ARG A 152 10.20 3.34 -3.79
C ARG A 152 9.65 1.95 -4.05
N VAL A 153 8.45 1.91 -4.62
CA VAL A 153 7.65 0.70 -4.82
C VAL A 153 7.66 0.27 -6.28
N TYR A 154 7.99 -0.99 -6.52
CA TYR A 154 7.81 -1.72 -7.77
C TYR A 154 6.63 -2.67 -7.63
N GLY A 155 5.58 -2.45 -8.43
CA GLY A 155 4.43 -3.34 -8.52
C GLY A 155 4.59 -4.46 -9.55
N ASP A 156 3.51 -5.21 -9.75
CA ASP A 156 3.41 -6.31 -10.70
C ASP A 156 3.42 -5.80 -12.16
N PRO A 157 4.37 -6.23 -13.02
CA PRO A 157 4.40 -5.88 -14.44
C PRO A 157 3.30 -6.52 -15.29
N SER A 158 2.61 -7.54 -14.79
CA SER A 158 1.58 -8.28 -15.52
C SER A 158 0.16 -7.71 -15.35
N SER A 159 -0.05 -6.72 -14.47
CA SER A 159 -1.38 -6.19 -14.15
C SER A 159 -2.10 -5.62 -15.37
N SER A 160 -3.31 -6.13 -15.67
CA SER A 160 -4.10 -5.74 -16.85
C SER A 160 -4.42 -4.24 -16.93
N ARG A 161 -4.73 -3.59 -15.79
CA ARG A 161 -5.00 -2.13 -15.74
C ARG A 161 -3.76 -1.24 -15.86
N LEU A 162 -2.54 -1.81 -15.79
CA LEU A 162 -1.31 -1.04 -15.93
C LEU A 162 -1.31 -0.25 -17.24
N GLY A 163 -1.68 -0.91 -18.35
CA GLY A 163 -1.73 -0.30 -19.68
C GLY A 163 -2.67 0.91 -19.80
N ASP A 164 -3.75 0.97 -19.02
CA ASP A 164 -4.67 2.12 -19.01
C ASP A 164 -4.17 3.28 -18.16
N GLN A 165 -3.42 2.99 -17.09
CA GLN A 165 -2.72 4.01 -16.32
C GLN A 165 -1.62 4.68 -17.15
N LEU A 166 -0.89 3.91 -17.98
CA LEU A 166 0.21 4.46 -18.79
C LEU A 166 -0.28 5.44 -19.88
N LYS A 167 -1.55 5.33 -20.30
CA LYS A 167 -2.14 6.23 -21.32
C LYS A 167 -2.37 7.64 -20.79
N ASN A 168 -2.60 7.78 -19.48
CA ASN A 168 -3.00 9.03 -18.83
C ASN A 168 -1.96 9.60 -17.86
N ALA A 169 -0.92 8.83 -17.53
CA ALA A 169 0.18 9.26 -16.68
C ALA A 169 1.45 9.55 -17.52
N PRO A 170 2.30 10.51 -17.10
CA PRO A 170 3.68 10.63 -17.62
C PRO A 170 4.61 9.49 -17.12
N VAL A 171 4.05 8.34 -16.73
CA VAL A 171 4.74 7.26 -16.01
C VAL A 171 4.50 5.95 -16.75
N ALA A 172 5.57 5.31 -17.22
CA ALA A 172 5.51 4.15 -18.10
C ALA A 172 5.87 2.82 -17.40
N GLY A 173 4.85 1.96 -17.28
CA GLY A 173 4.94 0.54 -16.90
C GLY A 173 5.45 0.26 -15.49
N ALA A 174 5.35 -0.99 -15.05
CA ALA A 174 6.08 -1.49 -13.88
C ALA A 174 7.60 -1.65 -14.13
N ARG A 175 8.12 -0.98 -15.17
CA ARG A 175 9.55 -0.65 -15.32
C ARG A 175 9.92 0.60 -14.52
N ASN A 176 8.97 1.52 -14.30
CA ASN A 176 9.16 2.72 -13.49
C ASN A 176 8.46 2.56 -12.13
N PRO A 177 9.21 2.62 -11.01
CA PRO A 177 8.63 2.54 -9.67
C PRO A 177 8.02 3.88 -9.23
N VAL A 178 7.23 3.86 -8.15
CA VAL A 178 6.64 5.05 -7.54
C VAL A 178 7.24 5.31 -6.15
N ASP A 179 7.66 6.55 -5.88
CA ASP A 179 8.17 6.99 -4.58
C ASP A 179 7.00 7.40 -3.66
N ILE A 180 6.67 6.56 -2.67
CA ILE A 180 5.74 6.90 -1.58
C ILE A 180 6.52 7.65 -0.50
N LEU A 181 6.24 8.94 -0.32
CA LEU A 181 6.92 9.77 0.68
C LEU A 181 6.64 9.30 2.12
N LEU A 182 7.68 9.31 2.95
CA LEU A 182 7.64 8.90 4.36
C LEU A 182 7.46 10.07 5.34
N LYS A 183 7.64 11.31 4.87
CA LYS A 183 7.51 12.58 5.60
C LYS A 183 7.02 13.67 4.65
#